data_AF-A0A9D8JFH1-F1
#
_entry.id   AF-A0A9D8JFH1-F1
#
_cell.length_a   1.000
_cell.length_b   1.000
_cell.length_c   1.000
_cell.angle_alpha   90.00
_cell.angle_beta   90.00
_cell.angle_gamma   90.00
#
_symmetry.space_group_name_H-M   'P 1'
#
loop_
_entity.id
_entity.type
_entity.pdbx_description
1 polymer ?
#
loop_
_entity_poly.entity_id
_entity_poly.type
_entity_poly.pdbx_seq_one_letter_code
_entity_poly.pdbx_strand_id
1 'polypeptide(L)'
;MFAIAPAVTPVPALTLGRSCLMVLGLMIMQLQTGCSSGDERRPSDNGGDPLTTGVLSDSAYAAQYFVADSDCQASNEGPILAGKGIGVSYYNFYQRTTCQSQSGSDACDDGEVVNSPEHLRICPATKSFPRNSVEGVGRTALANVGTASKFYDSIPTASTTLPHSALLVLPRIETVYKDSSKVSVTVDNLAYAPNFRGMPTFVIYPKGSRSVREGRWVNVNFWEVPWAIAHEFGHHVFNNHSGVSGSTQGIFKDLPLYGSTLGIVAGEERQITNDDLLVAVNEGFADIFAYYTLGGDPGVTSSLDCFQKSRDTGSATFADGTEKILSQEVLSAFTASRTLSSPSTCQSPSFQEVHAIGAIIAYGVDQVFQAALPATQSLNAEREKGRLLLVWAQKLGRVFRTLGADSSGGKNNLAKLILEAMKAAAPNGTMAAAGCQAVRKYFPVYATTWFRGDLTCQQ
;
A
#
# COMPACT_ATOMS: atom_id res chain seq x y z
N MET A 1 -24.43 -43.99 40.35
CA MET A 1 -24.85 -42.96 41.32
C MET A 1 -25.17 -41.69 40.53
N PHE A 2 -26.16 -40.95 41.03
CA PHE A 2 -27.11 -40.08 40.32
C PHE A 2 -26.56 -38.97 39.41
N ALA A 3 -27.30 -38.75 38.31
CA ALA A 3 -27.32 -37.55 37.49
C ALA A 3 -28.27 -36.51 38.08
N ILE A 4 -27.94 -35.20 38.01
CA ILE A 4 -28.90 -34.08 38.08
C ILE A 4 -28.39 -32.92 37.21
N ALA A 5 -29.23 -32.50 36.26
CA ALA A 5 -29.15 -31.24 35.52
C ALA A 5 -29.78 -30.08 36.32
N PRO A 6 -29.65 -28.83 35.86
CA PRO A 6 -30.84 -27.97 35.91
C PRO A 6 -31.15 -27.30 34.58
N ALA A 7 -32.45 -27.25 34.32
CA ALA A 7 -33.10 -26.54 33.22
C ALA A 7 -33.52 -25.13 33.65
N VAL A 8 -33.25 -24.17 32.76
CA VAL A 8 -34.13 -23.12 32.19
C VAL A 8 -35.01 -22.26 33.12
N THR A 9 -34.93 -20.93 33.00
CA THR A 9 -36.06 -20.06 32.60
C THR A 9 -35.65 -18.61 32.26
N PRO A 10 -36.46 -17.88 31.45
CA PRO A 10 -36.06 -16.70 30.69
C PRO A 10 -36.56 -15.37 31.29
N VAL A 11 -36.00 -14.24 30.86
CA VAL A 11 -36.45 -12.87 31.22
C VAL A 11 -36.28 -11.95 29.97
N PRO A 12 -37.04 -10.87 29.78
CA PRO A 12 -38.02 -10.74 28.70
C PRO A 12 -37.62 -9.68 27.66
N ALA A 13 -38.36 -9.69 26.54
CA ALA A 13 -38.37 -8.61 25.56
C ALA A 13 -38.94 -7.31 26.16
N LEU A 14 -38.22 -6.20 25.94
CA LEU A 14 -38.73 -4.84 26.11
C LEU A 14 -38.76 -4.18 24.72
N THR A 15 -39.97 -4.05 24.20
CA THR A 15 -40.35 -3.19 23.06
C THR A 15 -41.05 -1.93 23.57
N LEU A 16 -40.97 -0.87 22.76
CA LEU A 16 -41.50 0.51 22.86
C LEU A 16 -40.38 1.50 23.21
N GLY A 17 -39.99 2.44 22.37
CA GLY A 17 -40.67 3.06 21.23
C GLY A 17 -40.47 4.56 21.36
N ARG A 18 -40.00 5.23 20.30
CA ARG A 18 -40.32 6.63 19.98
C ARG A 18 -39.68 7.00 18.64
N SER A 19 -40.55 7.10 17.66
CA SER A 19 -40.31 7.75 16.38
C SER A 19 -39.98 9.22 16.62
N CYS A 20 -38.78 9.65 16.23
CA CYS A 20 -38.50 11.05 15.96
C CYS A 20 -38.47 11.23 14.45
N LEU A 21 -39.54 11.85 13.96
CA LEU A 21 -39.62 12.51 12.68
C LEU A 21 -38.61 13.68 12.71
N MET A 22 -37.57 13.65 11.89
CA MET A 22 -36.80 14.84 11.55
C MET A 22 -36.77 15.02 10.04
N VAL A 23 -37.62 15.96 9.63
CA VAL A 23 -37.49 16.96 8.57
C VAL A 23 -36.22 16.85 7.72
N LEU A 24 -36.47 16.61 6.42
CA LEU A 24 -35.54 16.79 5.32
C LEU A 24 -35.06 18.25 5.29
N GLY A 25 -33.82 18.48 5.73
CA GLY A 25 -33.12 19.76 5.65
C GLY A 25 -31.89 19.61 4.77
N LEU A 26 -31.94 20.28 3.61
CA LEU A 26 -30.80 20.53 2.73
C LEU A 26 -29.61 21.07 3.54
N MET A 27 -28.47 20.37 3.54
CA MET A 27 -27.18 21.01 3.78
C MET A 27 -26.09 20.37 2.92
N ILE A 28 -25.69 21.19 1.95
CA ILE A 28 -24.46 21.13 1.19
C ILE A 28 -23.31 21.40 2.17
N MET A 29 -22.28 20.55 2.19
CA MET A 29 -20.94 21.04 2.47
C MET A 29 -19.91 20.36 1.57
N GLN A 30 -19.47 21.17 0.62
CA GLN A 30 -18.26 21.04 -0.18
C GLN A 30 -17.05 21.13 0.74
N LEU A 31 -16.01 20.34 0.45
CA LEU A 31 -14.64 20.72 0.80
C LEU A 31 -13.91 21.00 -0.51
N GLN A 32 -14.20 22.17 -1.06
CA GLN A 32 -13.28 22.85 -1.97
C GLN A 32 -12.41 23.82 -1.15
N THR A 33 -11.14 23.76 -1.49
CA THR A 33 -10.08 24.72 -1.19
C THR A 33 -10.51 26.15 -1.48
N GLY A 34 -10.30 27.06 -0.52
CA GLY A 34 -10.40 28.50 -0.74
C GLY A 34 -9.60 29.26 0.32
N CYS A 35 -8.48 29.87 -0.08
CA CYS A 35 -7.86 30.93 0.70
C CYS A 35 -8.77 32.16 0.65
N SER A 36 -9.26 32.61 1.81
CA SER A 36 -9.79 33.96 1.99
C SER A 36 -9.32 34.45 3.35
N SER A 37 -8.50 35.50 3.32
CA SER A 37 -8.10 36.29 4.48
C SER A 37 -9.30 37.13 4.94
N GLY A 38 -9.88 36.77 6.09
CA GLY A 38 -10.89 37.54 6.78
C GLY A 38 -10.40 37.96 8.16
N ASP A 39 -10.05 39.24 8.28
CA ASP A 39 -9.79 39.97 9.52
C ASP A 39 -11.01 39.91 10.45
N GLU A 40 -10.85 39.36 11.66
CA GLU A 40 -11.69 39.76 12.79
C GLU A 40 -10.86 39.80 14.09
N ARG A 41 -10.75 41.02 14.62
CA ARG A 41 -10.06 41.39 15.86
C ARG A 41 -10.76 40.80 17.08
N ARG A 42 -9.99 40.21 18.00
CA ARG A 42 -10.22 40.29 19.46
C ARG A 42 -8.90 40.15 20.23
N PRO A 43 -8.82 40.65 21.48
CA PRO A 43 -7.65 41.34 21.99
C PRO A 43 -6.63 40.45 22.71
N SER A 44 -5.43 41.01 22.73
CA SER A 44 -4.21 40.67 23.46
C SER A 44 -4.41 40.10 24.86
N ASP A 45 -3.64 39.05 25.15
CA ASP A 45 -2.77 39.05 26.33
C ASP A 45 -1.49 38.26 26.09
N ASN A 46 -0.43 38.75 26.72
CA ASN A 46 0.98 38.57 26.38
C ASN A 46 1.56 37.19 26.73
N GLY A 47 2.36 36.65 25.81
CA GLY A 47 3.24 35.49 26.03
C GLY A 47 4.06 35.26 24.76
N GLY A 48 5.11 36.07 24.57
CA GLY A 48 5.95 36.04 23.38
C GLY A 48 6.74 34.73 23.27
N ASP A 49 6.37 33.92 22.29
CA ASP A 49 7.17 32.80 21.78
C ASP A 49 7.49 33.12 20.31
N PRO A 50 8.76 33.18 19.87
CA PRO A 50 9.11 33.54 18.50
C PRO A 50 9.02 32.30 17.61
N LEU A 51 7.82 31.74 17.45
CA LEU A 51 7.50 30.93 16.28
C LEU A 51 6.92 31.88 15.23
N THR A 52 7.82 32.59 14.55
CA THR A 52 7.49 33.27 13.31
C THR A 52 6.88 32.25 12.34
N THR A 53 5.60 32.43 12.05
CA THR A 53 4.77 31.63 11.13
C THR A 53 5.14 31.90 9.66
N GLY A 54 6.43 31.81 9.34
CA GLY A 54 6.85 31.61 7.97
C GLY A 54 6.39 30.22 7.54
N VAL A 55 5.39 30.15 6.66
CA VAL A 55 5.06 28.90 5.96
C VAL A 55 6.27 28.53 5.11
N LEU A 56 7.20 27.78 5.70
CA LEU A 56 8.29 27.16 4.95
C LEU A 56 7.62 26.23 3.94
N SER A 57 7.91 26.46 2.66
CA SER A 57 7.48 25.57 1.58
C SER A 57 7.98 24.16 1.86
N ASP A 58 7.25 23.14 1.40
CA ASP A 58 7.65 21.75 1.64
C ASP A 58 9.05 21.43 1.06
N SER A 59 9.51 22.23 0.08
CA SER A 59 10.88 22.21 -0.42
C SER A 59 11.96 22.60 0.61
N ALA A 60 11.67 23.52 1.54
CA ALA A 60 12.62 23.94 2.57
C ALA A 60 12.74 22.92 3.72
N TYR A 61 11.71 22.08 3.92
CA TYR A 61 11.77 20.99 4.90
C TYR A 61 12.38 19.73 4.30
N ALA A 62 12.13 19.44 3.02
CA ALA A 62 12.88 18.42 2.29
C ALA A 62 14.40 18.71 2.38
N ALA A 63 14.79 19.99 2.32
CA ALA A 63 16.18 20.44 2.45
C ALA A 63 16.90 20.02 3.76
N GLN A 64 16.16 19.66 4.82
CA GLN A 64 16.76 19.22 6.09
C GLN A 64 17.35 17.80 6.04
N TYR A 65 17.10 17.02 4.99
CA TYR A 65 17.52 15.62 4.86
C TYR A 65 18.80 15.41 4.02
N PHE A 66 19.52 16.48 3.65
CA PHE A 66 20.57 16.42 2.61
C PHE A 66 22.02 16.56 3.08
N VAL A 67 22.33 16.39 4.36
CA VAL A 67 23.75 16.31 4.74
C VAL A 67 24.22 14.87 4.54
N ALA A 68 24.46 14.50 3.27
CA ALA A 68 25.42 13.44 2.98
C ALA A 68 26.78 13.88 3.54
N ASP A 69 27.64 12.95 3.92
CA ASP A 69 29.03 13.27 4.24
C ASP A 69 29.72 13.72 2.94
N SER A 70 29.67 15.03 2.68
CA SER A 70 29.95 15.63 1.38
C SER A 70 31.35 15.27 0.89
N ASP A 71 32.29 15.11 1.81
CA ASP A 71 33.70 14.90 1.48
C ASP A 71 33.93 13.48 0.91
N CYS A 72 33.19 12.50 1.42
CA CYS A 72 33.28 11.12 0.96
C CYS A 72 32.50 10.86 -0.32
N GLN A 73 31.27 11.38 -0.44
CA GLN A 73 30.52 11.25 -1.69
C GLN A 73 31.22 12.01 -2.83
N ALA A 74 31.75 13.21 -2.56
CA ALA A 74 32.46 14.01 -3.57
C ALA A 74 33.79 13.38 -4.02
N SER A 75 34.50 12.69 -3.12
CA SER A 75 35.77 12.01 -3.46
C SER A 75 35.58 10.72 -4.25
N ASN A 76 34.35 10.22 -4.41
CA ASN A 76 34.05 8.92 -5.02
C ASN A 76 34.79 7.73 -4.37
N GLU A 77 35.20 7.89 -3.12
CA GLU A 77 35.92 6.86 -2.37
C GLU A 77 34.93 5.93 -1.65
N GLY A 78 35.33 4.67 -1.46
CA GLY A 78 34.55 3.66 -0.75
C GLY A 78 33.64 2.80 -1.64
N PRO A 79 33.16 1.66 -1.11
CA PRO A 79 32.29 0.75 -1.84
C PRO A 79 30.90 1.35 -2.04
N ILE A 80 30.28 1.02 -3.17
CA ILE A 80 28.87 1.29 -3.41
C ILE A 80 28.04 0.51 -2.38
N LEU A 81 27.03 1.16 -1.79
CA LEU A 81 26.11 0.51 -0.88
C LEU A 81 25.30 -0.55 -1.64
N ALA A 82 25.50 -1.81 -1.27
CA ALA A 82 24.81 -2.97 -1.81
C ALA A 82 24.65 -4.03 -0.70
N GLY A 83 23.75 -4.99 -0.92
CA GLY A 83 23.50 -6.07 0.04
C GLY A 83 22.50 -7.10 -0.50
N LYS A 84 21.95 -7.92 0.39
CA LYS A 84 21.07 -9.01 -0.03
C LYS A 84 19.80 -8.45 -0.69
N GLY A 85 19.56 -8.82 -1.95
CA GLY A 85 18.45 -8.33 -2.78
C GLY A 85 18.69 -6.98 -3.46
N ILE A 86 19.75 -6.25 -3.09
CA ILE A 86 20.09 -4.93 -3.67
C ILE A 86 21.49 -4.98 -4.29
N GLY A 87 21.56 -4.87 -5.61
CA GLY A 87 22.83 -4.89 -6.35
C GLY A 87 23.56 -3.55 -6.35
N VAL A 88 22.84 -2.45 -6.22
CA VAL A 88 23.35 -1.08 -6.31
C VAL A 88 22.40 -0.12 -5.58
N SER A 89 22.94 0.96 -5.02
CA SER A 89 22.13 2.04 -4.44
C SER A 89 22.50 3.39 -5.07
N TYR A 90 21.52 4.27 -5.13
CA TYR A 90 21.60 5.58 -5.75
C TYR A 90 21.03 6.68 -4.84
N TYR A 91 21.44 7.92 -5.09
CA TYR A 91 20.91 9.12 -4.45
C TYR A 91 20.98 10.33 -5.41
N ASN A 92 20.56 11.51 -4.94
CA ASN A 92 20.62 12.78 -5.69
C ASN A 92 19.87 12.80 -7.02
N PHE A 93 18.89 11.91 -7.21
CA PHE A 93 18.00 11.98 -8.36
C PHE A 93 17.08 13.19 -8.23
N TYR A 94 17.00 14.00 -9.29
CA TYR A 94 16.06 15.10 -9.35
C TYR A 94 15.31 15.09 -10.68
N GLN A 95 13.99 14.98 -10.61
CA GLN A 95 13.09 15.12 -11.74
C GLN A 95 12.05 16.22 -11.48
N ARG A 96 11.70 16.95 -12.54
CA ARG A 96 10.72 18.01 -12.52
C ARG A 96 9.72 17.83 -13.66
N THR A 97 8.43 17.82 -13.33
CA THR A 97 7.33 17.75 -14.29
C THR A 97 6.61 19.10 -14.31
N THR A 98 6.29 19.63 -15.50
CA THR A 98 5.59 20.92 -15.63
C THR A 98 4.14 20.69 -16.06
N CYS A 99 3.16 21.21 -15.33
CA CYS A 99 1.73 21.02 -15.63
C CYS A 99 1.01 22.33 -15.93
N GLN A 100 0.04 22.33 -16.84
CA GLN A 100 -0.70 23.54 -17.23
C GLN A 100 -1.61 24.07 -16.12
N SER A 101 -2.25 23.20 -15.35
CA SER A 101 -3.20 23.58 -14.30
C SER A 101 -3.20 22.58 -13.15
N GLN A 102 -3.73 22.98 -11.99
CA GLN A 102 -3.93 22.10 -10.82
C GLN A 102 -5.17 21.20 -10.96
N SER A 103 -6.12 21.59 -11.82
CA SER A 103 -7.42 20.95 -12.00
C SER A 103 -7.47 20.25 -13.35
N GLY A 104 -7.00 19.01 -13.40
CA GLY A 104 -7.08 18.13 -14.56
C GLY A 104 -5.76 17.40 -14.82
N SER A 105 -5.85 16.11 -15.10
CA SER A 105 -4.73 15.22 -15.45
C SER A 105 -4.11 15.51 -16.83
N ASP A 106 -4.73 16.38 -17.63
CA ASP A 106 -4.60 16.27 -19.08
C ASP A 106 -3.58 17.21 -19.74
N ALA A 107 -2.69 17.85 -18.96
CA ALA A 107 -1.62 18.63 -19.59
C ALA A 107 -0.38 18.81 -18.70
N CYS A 108 0.22 17.72 -18.26
CA CYS A 108 1.62 17.72 -17.80
C CYS A 108 2.55 17.41 -18.96
N ASP A 109 3.62 18.18 -19.08
CA ASP A 109 4.76 17.88 -19.96
C ASP A 109 5.48 16.62 -19.41
N ASP A 110 6.21 15.89 -20.27
CA ASP A 110 7.06 14.78 -19.81
C ASP A 110 8.02 15.28 -18.72
N GLY A 111 8.23 14.48 -17.68
CA GLY A 111 9.10 14.89 -16.57
C GLY A 111 10.56 15.02 -17.01
N GLU A 112 11.14 16.21 -16.82
CA GLU A 112 12.54 16.54 -17.08
C GLU A 112 13.43 15.97 -15.96
N VAL A 113 14.42 15.14 -16.31
CA VAL A 113 15.47 14.73 -15.37
C VAL A 113 16.47 15.87 -15.24
N VAL A 114 16.36 16.62 -14.14
CA VAL A 114 17.25 17.75 -13.83
C VAL A 114 18.62 17.24 -13.35
N ASN A 115 18.65 16.25 -12.46
CA ASN A 115 19.87 15.57 -12.03
C ASN A 115 19.73 14.06 -12.19
N SER A 116 20.71 13.44 -12.86
CA SER A 116 20.83 11.98 -12.89
C SER A 116 21.23 11.43 -11.52
N PRO A 117 20.80 10.20 -11.16
CA PRO A 117 21.17 9.63 -9.88
C PRO A 117 22.67 9.30 -9.83
N GLU A 118 23.27 9.51 -8.67
CA GLU A 118 24.66 9.15 -8.35
C GLU A 118 24.71 7.88 -7.52
N HIS A 119 25.81 7.12 -7.57
CA HIS A 119 25.98 5.95 -6.72
C HIS A 119 26.12 6.34 -5.25
N LEU A 120 25.30 5.75 -4.38
CA LEU A 120 25.43 5.94 -2.94
C LEU A 120 26.58 5.08 -2.41
N ARG A 121 27.65 5.70 -1.93
CA ARG A 121 28.83 5.02 -1.35
C ARG A 121 28.79 5.05 0.17
N ILE A 122 29.44 4.07 0.81
CA ILE A 122 29.64 4.05 2.26
C ILE A 122 31.09 4.40 2.58
N CYS A 123 31.25 5.45 3.37
CA CYS A 123 32.53 5.98 3.81
C CYS A 123 33.14 5.05 4.87
N PRO A 124 34.28 4.39 4.62
CA PRO A 124 34.84 3.42 5.55
C PRO A 124 35.30 4.03 6.88
N ALA A 125 35.61 5.33 6.89
CA ALA A 125 36.11 6.04 8.06
C ALA A 125 35.02 6.32 9.10
N THR A 126 33.74 6.39 8.70
CA THR A 126 32.63 6.68 9.61
C THR A 126 32.05 5.41 10.20
N LYS A 127 32.07 5.31 11.53
CA LYS A 127 31.48 4.18 12.28
C LYS A 127 29.99 4.34 12.57
N SER A 128 29.46 5.55 12.36
CA SER A 128 28.07 5.91 12.64
C SER A 128 27.59 6.91 11.60
N PHE A 129 26.37 6.74 11.12
CA PHE A 129 25.72 7.65 10.19
C PHE A 129 24.57 8.35 10.90
N PRO A 130 24.38 9.66 10.72
CA PRO A 130 23.18 10.34 11.20
C PRO A 130 21.92 9.63 10.69
N ARG A 131 20.91 9.47 11.55
CA ARG A 131 19.65 8.75 11.24
C ARG A 131 19.02 9.16 9.91
N ASN A 132 19.05 10.47 9.62
CA ASN A 132 18.42 11.09 8.47
C ASN A 132 19.40 11.44 7.33
N SER A 133 20.66 11.01 7.42
CA SER A 133 21.62 11.11 6.30
C SER A 133 21.25 10.12 5.19
N VAL A 134 21.64 10.40 3.95
CA VAL A 134 21.40 9.51 2.80
C VAL A 134 21.97 8.11 3.06
N GLU A 135 23.15 8.02 3.68
CA GLU A 135 23.80 6.77 4.08
C GLU A 135 23.00 6.06 5.18
N GLY A 136 22.54 6.80 6.20
CA GLY A 136 21.72 6.26 7.29
C GLY A 136 20.40 5.67 6.79
N VAL A 137 19.70 6.41 5.92
CA VAL A 137 18.47 5.96 5.25
C VAL A 137 18.76 4.73 4.39
N GLY A 138 19.78 4.81 3.53
CA GLY A 138 20.16 3.71 2.65
C GLY A 138 20.50 2.42 3.40
N ARG A 139 21.29 2.51 4.48
CA ARG A 139 21.66 1.33 5.30
C ARG A 139 20.45 0.73 6.03
N THR A 140 19.55 1.58 6.53
CA THR A 140 18.33 1.12 7.21
C THR A 140 17.40 0.41 6.23
N ALA A 141 17.15 1.02 5.08
CA ALA A 141 16.35 0.42 4.01
C ALA A 141 16.97 -0.90 3.53
N LEU A 142 18.29 -0.95 3.34
CA LEU A 142 19.00 -2.16 2.94
C LEU A 142 18.87 -3.30 3.97
N ALA A 143 18.94 -2.98 5.26
CA ALA A 143 18.74 -3.96 6.32
C ALA A 143 17.31 -4.56 6.27
N ASN A 144 16.30 -3.70 6.06
CA ASN A 144 14.90 -4.12 5.93
C ASN A 144 14.66 -4.96 4.66
N VAL A 145 15.21 -4.56 3.50
CA VAL A 145 15.18 -5.39 2.28
C VAL A 145 15.87 -6.73 2.51
N GLY A 146 17.00 -6.75 3.22
CA GLY A 146 17.70 -7.98 3.57
C GLY A 146 16.86 -8.95 4.40
N THR A 147 16.00 -8.43 5.28
CA THR A 147 15.03 -9.24 6.04
C THR A 147 13.96 -9.84 5.13
N ALA A 148 13.34 -9.05 4.26
CA ALA A 148 12.36 -9.52 3.27
C ALA A 148 12.96 -10.57 2.31
N SER A 149 14.18 -10.35 1.84
CA SER A 149 14.90 -11.30 0.99
C SER A 149 15.25 -12.60 1.72
N LYS A 150 15.62 -12.55 3.01
CA LYS A 150 15.83 -13.76 3.82
C LYS A 150 14.55 -14.56 3.99
N PHE A 151 13.41 -13.89 4.21
CA PHE A 151 12.13 -14.58 4.25
C PHE A 151 11.82 -15.25 2.91
N TYR A 152 11.95 -14.51 1.79
CA TYR A 152 11.74 -15.06 0.46
C TYR A 152 12.58 -16.32 0.20
N ASP A 153 13.89 -16.27 0.47
CA ASP A 153 14.81 -17.41 0.28
C ASP A 153 14.46 -18.61 1.16
N SER A 154 13.75 -18.38 2.27
CA SER A 154 13.30 -19.47 3.12
C SER A 154 12.16 -20.25 2.46
N ILE A 155 11.35 -19.66 1.58
CA ILE A 155 10.16 -20.31 1.01
C ILE A 155 10.57 -21.50 0.13
N PRO A 156 10.06 -22.74 0.33
CA PRO A 156 10.53 -23.94 -0.37
C PRO A 156 10.45 -23.90 -1.91
N THR A 157 9.58 -23.06 -2.47
CA THR A 157 9.36 -22.91 -3.92
C THR A 157 9.85 -21.55 -4.44
N ALA A 158 10.62 -20.81 -3.64
CA ALA A 158 11.23 -19.58 -4.10
C ALA A 158 12.16 -19.86 -5.27
N SER A 159 12.08 -19.02 -6.31
CA SER A 159 13.08 -19.05 -7.38
C SER A 159 14.42 -18.61 -6.80
N THR A 160 15.48 -19.34 -7.15
CA THR A 160 16.87 -18.98 -6.83
C THR A 160 17.37 -17.77 -7.62
N THR A 161 16.57 -17.24 -8.56
CA THR A 161 16.97 -16.19 -9.51
C THR A 161 16.13 -14.91 -9.38
N LEU A 162 15.67 -14.56 -8.18
CA LEU A 162 15.04 -13.25 -7.99
C LEU A 162 16.08 -12.16 -8.33
N PRO A 163 15.87 -11.34 -9.38
CA PRO A 163 16.88 -10.42 -9.86
C PRO A 163 17.19 -9.39 -8.78
N HIS A 164 18.45 -8.98 -8.68
CA HIS A 164 18.80 -7.87 -7.79
C HIS A 164 18.08 -6.59 -8.22
N SER A 165 17.56 -5.87 -7.24
CA SER A 165 17.01 -4.53 -7.43
C SER A 165 18.06 -3.46 -7.15
N ALA A 166 17.76 -2.23 -7.54
CA ALA A 166 18.41 -1.04 -7.02
C ALA A 166 17.64 -0.45 -5.85
N LEU A 167 18.30 0.44 -5.11
CA LEU A 167 17.70 1.29 -4.09
C LEU A 167 17.95 2.75 -4.45
N LEU A 168 16.91 3.56 -4.64
CA LEU A 168 16.99 5.00 -4.86
C LEU A 168 16.57 5.74 -3.59
N VAL A 169 17.51 6.46 -2.99
CA VAL A 169 17.35 7.10 -1.68
C VAL A 169 17.07 8.59 -1.84
N LEU A 170 15.95 9.04 -1.26
CA LEU A 170 15.52 10.43 -1.15
C LEU A 170 15.58 11.21 -2.47
N PRO A 171 14.93 10.71 -3.55
CA PRO A 171 14.86 11.49 -4.77
C PRO A 171 14.05 12.76 -4.53
N ARG A 172 14.42 13.84 -5.22
CA ARG A 172 13.58 15.02 -5.35
C ARG A 172 12.75 14.85 -6.60
N ILE A 173 11.44 14.74 -6.47
CA ILE A 173 10.56 14.71 -7.63
C ILE A 173 9.55 15.83 -7.43
N GLU A 174 9.49 16.76 -8.39
CA GLU A 174 8.70 17.97 -8.30
C GLU A 174 7.69 18.08 -9.44
N THR A 175 6.50 18.59 -9.13
CA THR A 175 5.53 19.06 -10.11
C THR A 175 5.40 20.57 -9.99
N VAL A 176 5.70 21.28 -11.07
CA VAL A 176 5.60 22.74 -11.17
C VAL A 176 4.41 23.09 -12.06
N TYR A 177 3.50 23.92 -11.56
CA TYR A 177 2.37 24.38 -12.36
C TYR A 177 2.76 25.65 -13.14
N LYS A 178 2.32 25.81 -14.41
CA LYS A 178 2.74 26.92 -15.29
C LYS A 178 2.34 28.31 -14.81
N ASP A 179 1.32 28.40 -13.96
CA ASP A 179 1.01 29.62 -13.22
C ASP A 179 2.07 29.96 -12.14
N SER A 180 3.09 29.12 -12.00
CA SER A 180 4.17 29.15 -11.00
C SER A 180 3.65 29.27 -9.57
N SER A 181 2.38 28.95 -9.33
CA SER A 181 1.71 29.25 -8.07
C SER A 181 2.01 28.19 -7.01
N LYS A 182 2.36 26.96 -7.43
CA LYS A 182 2.63 25.83 -6.54
C LYS A 182 3.71 24.90 -7.09
N VAL A 183 4.52 24.38 -6.17
CA VAL A 183 5.42 23.24 -6.40
C VAL A 183 4.92 22.12 -5.50
N SER A 184 4.54 20.99 -6.08
CA SER A 184 4.27 19.75 -5.34
C SER A 184 5.55 18.92 -5.30
N VAL A 185 5.90 18.39 -4.14
CA VAL A 185 7.06 17.49 -3.98
C VAL A 185 6.53 16.17 -3.47
N THR A 186 6.95 15.05 -4.08
CA THR A 186 6.57 13.74 -3.55
C THR A 186 7.37 13.40 -2.32
N VAL A 187 6.62 13.09 -1.29
CA VAL A 187 7.08 12.87 0.07
C VAL A 187 6.21 11.79 0.71
N ASP A 188 6.61 11.31 1.88
CA ASP A 188 5.83 10.41 2.73
C ASP A 188 5.42 9.11 2.03
N ASN A 189 6.31 8.55 1.22
CA ASN A 189 6.01 7.36 0.43
C ASN A 189 7.20 6.39 0.32
N LEU A 190 6.89 5.16 -0.04
CA LEU A 190 7.81 4.17 -0.59
C LEU A 190 7.24 3.68 -1.91
N ALA A 191 8.08 3.23 -2.83
CA ALA A 191 7.58 2.64 -4.06
C ALA A 191 8.51 1.58 -4.63
N TYR A 192 7.94 0.64 -5.36
CA TYR A 192 8.65 -0.29 -6.20
C TYR A 192 8.45 0.05 -7.69
N ALA A 193 9.54 0.40 -8.36
CA ALA A 193 9.59 0.61 -9.80
C ALA A 193 10.13 -0.64 -10.49
N PRO A 194 9.34 -1.38 -11.29
CA PRO A 194 9.80 -2.65 -11.87
C PRO A 194 10.88 -2.48 -12.94
N ASN A 195 11.02 -1.28 -13.51
CA ASN A 195 11.97 -1.01 -14.58
C ASN A 195 12.42 0.47 -14.59
N PHE A 196 13.03 0.92 -13.49
CA PHE A 196 13.67 2.23 -13.46
C PHE A 196 15.08 2.10 -14.05
N ARG A 197 15.34 2.80 -15.16
CA ARG A 197 16.62 2.76 -15.89
C ARG A 197 17.10 1.34 -16.24
N GLY A 198 16.19 0.46 -16.62
CA GLY A 198 16.52 -0.92 -17.02
C GLY A 198 16.59 -1.92 -15.87
N MET A 199 16.29 -1.50 -14.63
CA MET A 199 16.32 -2.40 -13.47
C MET A 199 15.18 -2.18 -12.47
N PRO A 200 14.73 -3.23 -11.77
CA PRO A 200 13.85 -3.10 -10.62
C PRO A 200 14.48 -2.16 -9.58
N THR A 201 13.72 -1.23 -9.00
CA THR A 201 14.25 -0.21 -8.07
C THR A 201 13.25 0.05 -6.96
N PHE A 202 13.71 -0.01 -5.71
CA PHE A 202 12.97 0.50 -4.56
C PHE A 202 13.26 1.99 -4.39
N VAL A 203 12.24 2.81 -4.21
CA VAL A 203 12.36 4.27 -4.09
C VAL A 203 11.92 4.68 -2.69
N ILE A 204 12.81 5.36 -1.96
CA ILE A 204 12.58 5.86 -0.62
C ILE A 204 12.37 7.37 -0.68
N TYR A 205 11.14 7.85 -0.48
CA TYR A 205 10.87 9.29 -0.54
C TYR A 205 11.19 9.99 0.79
N PRO A 206 11.55 11.28 0.75
CA PRO A 206 11.71 12.07 1.96
C PRO A 206 10.39 12.23 2.73
N LYS A 207 10.47 12.50 4.03
CA LYS A 207 9.30 12.84 4.84
C LYS A 207 8.79 14.23 4.47
N GLY A 208 7.47 14.37 4.39
CA GLY A 208 6.79 15.60 4.09
C GLY A 208 6.63 16.47 5.33
N SER A 209 6.89 17.76 5.19
CA SER A 209 6.64 18.75 6.25
C SER A 209 5.19 18.83 6.66
N ARG A 210 4.25 18.58 5.73
CA ARG A 210 2.83 18.57 6.06
C ARG A 210 2.53 17.52 7.13
N SER A 211 2.99 16.29 6.95
CA SER A 211 2.80 15.22 7.93
C SER A 211 3.38 15.61 9.29
N VAL A 212 4.61 16.17 9.31
CA VAL A 212 5.22 16.68 10.54
C VAL A 212 4.41 17.79 11.21
N ARG A 213 3.96 18.80 10.45
CA ARG A 213 3.12 19.91 10.97
C ARG A 213 1.78 19.42 11.53
N GLU A 214 1.20 18.41 10.90
CA GLU A 214 -0.05 17.77 11.35
C GLU A 214 0.17 16.78 12.50
N GLY A 215 1.40 16.67 13.04
CA GLY A 215 1.73 15.74 14.12
C GLY A 215 1.75 14.27 13.69
N ARG A 216 1.68 13.98 12.39
CA ARG A 216 1.69 12.64 11.82
C ARG A 216 3.12 12.17 11.57
N TRP A 217 3.42 10.96 12.01
CA TRP A 217 4.71 10.30 11.78
C TRP A 217 5.93 11.14 12.21
N VAL A 218 5.76 12.02 13.21
CA VAL A 218 6.84 12.93 13.66
C VAL A 218 8.12 12.15 13.98
N ASN A 219 7.98 11.02 14.67
CA ASN A 219 9.10 10.21 15.15
C ASN A 219 9.37 8.93 14.33
N VAL A 220 8.63 8.71 13.23
CA VAL A 220 8.71 7.48 12.43
C VAL A 220 8.98 7.85 10.98
N ASN A 221 9.96 7.20 10.36
CA ASN A 221 10.18 7.31 8.92
C ASN A 221 9.77 6.01 8.21
N PHE A 222 9.25 6.10 6.99
CA PHE A 222 8.83 4.91 6.26
C PHE A 222 9.95 3.89 6.04
N TRP A 223 11.19 4.34 5.79
CA TRP A 223 12.34 3.44 5.63
C TRP A 223 12.74 2.68 6.90
N GLU A 224 12.26 3.13 8.06
CA GLU A 224 12.49 2.46 9.36
C GLU A 224 11.41 1.44 9.68
N VAL A 225 10.30 1.43 8.94
CA VAL A 225 9.17 0.52 9.16
C VAL A 225 9.41 -0.75 8.33
N PRO A 226 9.79 -1.89 8.95
CA PRO A 226 10.19 -3.08 8.20
C PRO A 226 9.05 -3.63 7.33
N TRP A 227 7.80 -3.51 7.80
CA TRP A 227 6.61 -3.90 7.05
C TRP A 227 6.50 -3.14 5.72
N ALA A 228 6.74 -1.83 5.73
CA ALA A 228 6.57 -0.99 4.53
C ALA A 228 7.61 -1.34 3.45
N ILE A 229 8.86 -1.59 3.86
CA ILE A 229 9.90 -2.06 2.91
C ILE A 229 9.61 -3.49 2.43
N ALA A 230 9.11 -4.37 3.31
CA ALA A 230 8.73 -5.72 2.92
C ALA A 230 7.52 -5.73 1.96
N HIS A 231 6.61 -4.77 2.10
CA HIS A 231 5.48 -4.56 1.19
C HIS A 231 6.00 -4.23 -0.22
N GLU A 232 6.89 -3.25 -0.36
CA GLU A 232 7.50 -2.95 -1.66
C GLU A 232 8.25 -4.16 -2.24
N PHE A 233 8.97 -4.90 -1.39
CA PHE A 233 9.62 -6.15 -1.80
C PHE A 233 8.61 -7.22 -2.26
N GLY A 234 7.41 -7.23 -1.68
CA GLY A 234 6.29 -8.05 -2.12
C GLY A 234 5.90 -7.76 -3.57
N HIS A 235 5.84 -6.49 -4.00
CA HIS A 235 5.62 -6.16 -5.41
C HIS A 235 6.74 -6.67 -6.32
N HIS A 236 7.99 -6.62 -5.86
CA HIS A 236 9.12 -7.18 -6.59
C HIS A 236 8.98 -8.69 -6.81
N VAL A 237 8.63 -9.42 -5.74
CA VAL A 237 8.35 -10.86 -5.79
C VAL A 237 7.16 -11.15 -6.71
N PHE A 238 6.07 -10.39 -6.59
CA PHE A 238 4.88 -10.54 -7.43
C PHE A 238 5.22 -10.39 -8.92
N ASN A 239 5.94 -9.33 -9.29
CA ASN A 239 6.28 -9.03 -10.68
C ASN A 239 7.15 -10.15 -11.27
N ASN A 240 8.16 -10.60 -10.51
CA ASN A 240 9.04 -11.70 -10.92
C ASN A 240 8.29 -13.04 -11.10
N HIS A 241 7.38 -13.39 -10.20
CA HIS A 241 6.69 -14.69 -10.26
C HIS A 241 5.49 -14.71 -11.20
N SER A 242 4.76 -13.60 -11.32
CA SER A 242 3.66 -13.51 -12.27
C SER A 242 4.15 -13.32 -13.71
N GLY A 243 5.32 -12.70 -13.90
CA GLY A 243 5.77 -12.25 -15.22
C GLY A 243 4.80 -11.23 -15.84
N VAL A 244 3.96 -10.61 -15.01
CA VAL A 244 3.13 -9.48 -15.40
C VAL A 244 3.82 -8.24 -14.88
N SER A 245 4.62 -7.64 -15.76
CA SER A 245 4.95 -6.24 -15.65
C SER A 245 3.69 -5.47 -16.01
N GLY A 246 2.72 -5.39 -15.10
CA GLY A 246 1.51 -4.60 -15.34
C GLY A 246 1.90 -3.18 -15.75
N SER A 247 0.94 -2.40 -16.22
CA SER A 247 1.07 -0.95 -16.42
C SER A 247 1.44 -0.16 -15.15
N THR A 248 1.94 -0.79 -14.09
CA THR A 248 2.97 -0.19 -13.21
C THR A 248 4.08 0.52 -13.99
N GLN A 249 4.36 0.15 -15.25
CA GLN A 249 5.17 1.01 -16.13
C GLN A 249 4.54 2.38 -16.36
N GLY A 250 3.21 2.55 -16.43
CA GLY A 250 2.52 3.85 -16.50
C GLY A 250 2.56 4.66 -15.19
N ILE A 251 2.80 4.03 -14.04
CA ILE A 251 3.09 4.74 -12.77
C ILE A 251 4.51 5.37 -12.79
N PHE A 252 5.39 4.91 -13.71
CA PHE A 252 6.80 5.36 -13.77
C PHE A 252 7.29 5.89 -15.13
N LYS A 253 6.65 5.55 -16.26
CA LYS A 253 6.93 6.14 -17.59
C LYS A 253 6.54 7.60 -17.60
N ASP A 254 5.46 7.88 -16.89
CA ASP A 254 5.10 9.18 -16.41
C ASP A 254 5.24 9.06 -14.89
N LEU A 255 6.17 9.78 -14.26
CA LEU A 255 6.08 10.12 -12.84
C LEU A 255 5.30 11.45 -12.73
N PRO A 256 3.99 11.58 -13.09
CA PRO A 256 3.19 12.59 -12.47
C PRO A 256 2.91 12.01 -11.09
N LEU A 257 3.75 12.47 -10.18
CA LEU A 257 3.53 12.62 -8.78
C LEU A 257 2.21 13.35 -8.46
N TYR A 258 1.09 12.81 -8.91
CA TYR A 258 -0.09 12.94 -8.10
C TYR A 258 0.16 11.99 -6.94
N GLY A 259 0.24 12.56 -5.73
CA GLY A 259 -0.19 11.81 -4.58
C GLY A 259 -1.58 11.32 -4.93
N SER A 260 -1.67 10.09 -5.45
CA SER A 260 -2.92 9.55 -5.89
C SER A 260 -3.66 9.11 -4.62
N THR A 261 -4.23 10.08 -3.89
CA THR A 261 -5.68 10.14 -4.06
C THR A 261 -5.83 10.25 -5.55
N LEU A 262 -6.15 9.14 -6.24
CA LEU A 262 -6.71 9.21 -7.59
C LEU A 262 -7.53 10.49 -7.56
N GLY A 263 -7.21 11.49 -8.41
CA GLY A 263 -7.85 12.80 -8.39
C GLY A 263 -9.32 12.60 -8.68
N ILE A 264 -10.03 12.06 -7.69
CA ILE A 264 -11.37 11.54 -7.67
C ILE A 264 -12.10 12.83 -7.37
N VAL A 265 -12.18 13.65 -8.41
CA VAL A 265 -13.08 14.78 -8.41
C VAL A 265 -14.47 14.18 -8.35
N ALA A 266 -15.14 14.40 -7.20
CA ALA A 266 -16.51 13.96 -6.95
C ALA A 266 -17.37 14.11 -8.22
N GLY A 267 -17.88 12.99 -8.75
CA GLY A 267 -18.76 12.99 -9.92
C GLY A 267 -18.12 12.77 -11.30
N GLU A 268 -16.79 12.65 -11.41
CA GLU A 268 -16.16 12.28 -12.69
C GLU A 268 -16.43 10.82 -13.08
N GLU A 269 -16.49 10.57 -14.39
CA GLU A 269 -16.61 9.22 -14.94
C GLU A 269 -15.28 8.47 -14.79
N ARG A 270 -15.35 7.26 -14.26
CA ARG A 270 -14.21 6.35 -14.09
C ARG A 270 -14.52 5.03 -14.78
N GLN A 271 -13.53 4.44 -15.43
CA GLN A 271 -13.62 3.08 -15.94
C GLN A 271 -12.58 2.19 -15.23
N ILE A 272 -13.04 1.10 -14.62
CA ILE A 272 -12.15 0.08 -14.07
C ILE A 272 -11.64 -0.79 -15.21
N THR A 273 -10.33 -0.84 -15.34
CA THR A 273 -9.63 -1.68 -16.31
C THR A 273 -9.15 -2.99 -15.65
N ASN A 274 -8.69 -3.95 -16.46
CA ASN A 274 -8.04 -5.15 -15.90
C ASN A 274 -6.77 -4.81 -15.11
N ASP A 275 -6.08 -3.73 -15.49
CA ASP A 275 -4.88 -3.27 -14.79
C ASP A 275 -5.23 -2.81 -13.36
N ASP A 276 -6.32 -2.06 -13.17
CA ASP A 276 -6.79 -1.66 -11.83
C ASP A 276 -7.07 -2.88 -10.93
N LEU A 277 -7.66 -3.94 -11.51
CA LEU A 277 -7.93 -5.18 -10.79
C LEU A 277 -6.63 -5.89 -10.39
N LEU A 278 -5.66 -5.93 -11.31
CA LEU A 278 -4.36 -6.54 -11.06
C LEU A 278 -3.58 -5.75 -10.02
N VAL A 279 -3.64 -4.41 -10.06
CA VAL A 279 -3.01 -3.54 -9.06
C VAL A 279 -3.62 -3.83 -7.68
N ALA A 280 -4.94 -3.88 -7.55
CA ALA A 280 -5.58 -4.24 -6.27
C ALA A 280 -5.15 -5.63 -5.76
N VAL A 281 -5.01 -6.61 -6.65
CA VAL A 281 -4.49 -7.95 -6.30
C VAL A 281 -3.02 -7.90 -5.89
N ASN A 282 -2.19 -7.11 -6.58
CA ASN A 282 -0.78 -6.92 -6.25
C ASN A 282 -0.58 -6.20 -4.91
N GLU A 283 -1.42 -5.20 -4.59
CA GLU A 283 -1.47 -4.57 -3.26
C GLU A 283 -1.78 -5.60 -2.17
N GLY A 284 -2.80 -6.44 -2.38
CA GLY A 284 -3.13 -7.50 -1.45
C GLY A 284 -2.02 -8.53 -1.30
N PHE A 285 -1.35 -8.90 -2.40
CA PHE A 285 -0.20 -9.79 -2.36
C PHE A 285 0.95 -9.21 -1.54
N ALA A 286 1.27 -7.94 -1.75
CA ALA A 286 2.35 -7.25 -1.05
C ALA A 286 2.08 -7.11 0.45
N ASP A 287 0.83 -6.82 0.84
CA ASP A 287 0.40 -6.79 2.24
C ASP A 287 0.60 -8.15 2.93
N ILE A 288 0.17 -9.26 2.29
CA ILE A 288 0.38 -10.62 2.82
C ILE A 288 1.87 -10.95 2.91
N PHE A 289 2.65 -10.63 1.86
CA PHE A 289 4.09 -10.93 1.84
C PHE A 289 4.83 -10.21 2.97
N ALA A 290 4.51 -8.94 3.21
CA ALA A 290 5.05 -8.16 4.32
C ALA A 290 4.66 -8.76 5.68
N TYR A 291 3.40 -9.16 5.84
CA TYR A 291 2.90 -9.81 7.05
C TYR A 291 3.64 -11.12 7.36
N TYR A 292 3.88 -11.97 6.36
CA TYR A 292 4.62 -13.22 6.55
C TYR A 292 6.12 -13.01 6.78
N THR A 293 6.71 -11.98 6.15
CA THR A 293 8.11 -11.58 6.40
C THR A 293 8.36 -11.29 7.88
N LEU A 294 7.34 -10.78 8.58
CA LEU A 294 7.40 -10.43 10.00
C LEU A 294 6.83 -11.52 10.92
N GLY A 295 6.66 -12.75 10.43
CA GLY A 295 6.20 -13.86 11.26
C GLY A 295 4.70 -13.80 11.61
N GLY A 296 3.90 -13.13 10.79
CA GLY A 296 2.47 -12.90 11.09
C GLY A 296 2.26 -11.83 12.17
N ASP A 297 3.29 -11.04 12.49
CA ASP A 297 3.15 -9.86 13.31
C ASP A 297 2.77 -8.66 12.41
N PRO A 298 1.72 -7.89 12.74
CA PRO A 298 1.46 -6.60 12.07
C PRO A 298 2.67 -5.64 12.11
N GLY A 299 3.64 -5.88 13.00
CA GLY A 299 4.87 -5.12 13.13
C GLY A 299 4.62 -3.68 13.55
N VAL A 300 5.50 -2.78 13.11
CA VAL A 300 5.52 -1.35 13.47
C VAL A 300 4.38 -0.55 12.80
N THR A 301 3.46 -1.19 12.07
CA THR A 301 2.26 -0.53 11.52
C THR A 301 1.42 0.14 12.61
N SER A 302 1.53 -0.29 13.86
CA SER A 302 0.91 0.34 15.03
C SER A 302 1.35 1.78 15.29
N SER A 303 2.48 2.22 14.72
CA SER A 303 3.00 3.58 14.88
C SER A 303 2.70 4.50 13.68
N LEU A 304 2.00 3.97 12.67
CA LEU A 304 1.56 4.70 11.49
C LEU A 304 0.02 4.77 11.49
N ASP A 305 -0.54 5.92 11.88
CA ASP A 305 -1.99 6.12 12.12
C ASP A 305 -2.93 5.75 10.95
N CYS A 306 -2.41 5.63 9.72
CA CYS A 306 -3.18 5.29 8.51
C CYS A 306 -3.03 3.81 8.10
N PHE A 307 -2.13 3.07 8.73
CA PHE A 307 -1.83 1.67 8.40
C PHE A 307 -2.38 0.73 9.47
N GLN A 308 -2.45 1.21 10.72
CA GLN A 308 -3.00 0.46 11.84
C GLN A 308 -4.40 -0.05 11.49
N LYS A 309 -4.57 -1.38 11.48
CA LYS A 309 -5.76 -2.11 10.98
C LYS A 309 -6.02 -1.98 9.49
N SER A 310 -5.96 -0.78 8.90
CA SER A 310 -6.34 -0.55 7.50
C SER A 310 -5.49 -1.36 6.51
N ARG A 311 -4.17 -1.47 6.73
CA ARG A 311 -3.25 -2.31 5.93
C ARG A 311 -2.78 -3.58 6.63
N ASP A 312 -3.13 -3.73 7.91
CA ASP A 312 -2.79 -4.92 8.69
C ASP A 312 -3.55 -6.17 8.18
N THR A 313 -2.80 -7.15 7.68
CA THR A 313 -3.34 -8.44 7.20
C THR A 313 -3.85 -9.32 8.33
N GLY A 314 -3.45 -9.10 9.59
CA GLY A 314 -4.00 -9.80 10.75
C GLY A 314 -5.33 -9.23 11.26
N SER A 315 -5.71 -8.02 10.82
CA SER A 315 -6.92 -7.34 11.28
C SER A 315 -8.14 -7.65 10.40
N ALA A 316 -9.21 -8.12 11.03
CA ALA A 316 -10.50 -8.37 10.36
C ALA A 316 -11.25 -7.10 9.94
N THR A 317 -10.83 -5.93 10.43
CA THR A 317 -11.51 -4.66 10.18
C THR A 317 -10.53 -3.58 9.73
N PHE A 318 -11.05 -2.54 9.10
CA PHE A 318 -10.39 -1.25 8.94
C PHE A 318 -10.36 -0.46 10.27
N ALA A 319 -9.72 0.71 10.26
CA ALA A 319 -9.60 1.56 11.45
C ALA A 319 -10.97 2.03 11.99
N ASP A 320 -11.92 2.35 11.12
CA ASP A 320 -13.31 2.68 11.49
C ASP A 320 -14.18 1.50 11.91
N GLY A 321 -13.63 0.28 11.94
CA GLY A 321 -14.33 -0.94 12.32
C GLY A 321 -15.08 -1.64 11.19
N THR A 322 -15.07 -1.08 9.97
CA THR A 322 -15.66 -1.75 8.81
C THR A 322 -14.96 -3.09 8.55
N GLU A 323 -15.73 -4.17 8.36
CA GLU A 323 -15.15 -5.49 8.12
C GLU A 323 -14.44 -5.60 6.76
N LYS A 324 -13.32 -6.34 6.73
CA LYS A 324 -12.58 -6.65 5.50
C LYS A 324 -13.23 -7.83 4.76
N ILE A 325 -14.43 -7.59 4.22
CA ILE A 325 -15.21 -8.57 3.46
C ILE A 325 -15.45 -8.03 2.06
N LEU A 326 -15.21 -8.84 1.03
CA LEU A 326 -15.56 -8.48 -0.35
C LEU A 326 -17.06 -8.71 -0.59
N SER A 327 -17.88 -7.82 -0.01
CA SER A 327 -19.33 -7.82 -0.18
C SER A 327 -19.75 -7.33 -1.57
N GLN A 328 -21.03 -7.49 -1.89
CA GLN A 328 -21.58 -6.90 -3.11
C GLN A 328 -21.55 -5.37 -3.08
N GLU A 329 -21.67 -4.73 -1.91
CA GLU A 329 -21.55 -3.26 -1.80
C GLU A 329 -20.12 -2.82 -2.09
N VAL A 330 -19.12 -3.46 -1.47
CA VAL A 330 -17.70 -3.15 -1.69
C VAL A 330 -17.33 -3.31 -3.17
N LEU A 331 -17.70 -4.43 -3.79
CA LEU A 331 -17.42 -4.68 -5.19
C LEU A 331 -18.13 -3.69 -6.12
N SER A 332 -19.37 -3.30 -5.80
CA SER A 332 -20.10 -2.29 -6.56
C SER A 332 -19.49 -0.89 -6.41
N ALA A 333 -19.00 -0.53 -5.22
CA ALA A 333 -18.29 0.72 -5.00
C ALA A 333 -16.98 0.76 -5.80
N PHE A 334 -16.19 -0.31 -5.76
CA PHE A 334 -14.94 -0.41 -6.50
C PHE A 334 -15.14 -0.28 -8.01
N THR A 335 -16.15 -0.98 -8.53
CA THR A 335 -16.49 -1.01 -9.97
C THR A 335 -17.44 0.10 -10.41
N ALA A 336 -17.75 1.07 -9.53
CA ALA A 336 -18.64 2.16 -9.88
C ALA A 336 -18.02 3.01 -10.99
N SER A 337 -18.81 3.31 -12.02
CA SER A 337 -18.38 4.16 -13.14
C SER A 337 -18.28 5.64 -12.80
N ARG A 338 -18.58 6.00 -11.56
CA ARG A 338 -18.47 7.37 -11.05
C ARG A 338 -17.66 7.36 -9.78
N THR A 339 -16.81 8.35 -9.69
CA THR A 339 -16.15 8.75 -8.46
C THR A 339 -17.20 9.07 -7.37
N LEU A 340 -17.08 8.41 -6.22
CA LEU A 340 -17.90 8.64 -5.04
C LEU A 340 -17.29 9.80 -4.22
N SER A 341 -18.13 10.66 -3.67
CA SER A 341 -17.75 11.89 -2.99
C SER A 341 -17.12 11.71 -1.59
N SER A 342 -16.75 10.50 -1.20
CA SER A 342 -16.14 10.24 0.10
C SER A 342 -14.62 10.19 -0.05
N PRO A 343 -13.88 11.23 0.40
CA PRO A 343 -12.43 11.19 0.38
C PRO A 343 -11.96 10.06 1.31
N SER A 344 -10.98 9.27 0.87
CA SER A 344 -10.30 8.34 1.75
C SER A 344 -9.68 9.11 2.90
N THR A 345 -9.95 8.69 4.13
CA THR A 345 -9.21 9.17 5.29
C THR A 345 -8.36 8.04 5.84
N CYS A 346 -7.40 8.36 6.71
CA CYS A 346 -6.66 7.33 7.43
C CYS A 346 -7.56 6.39 8.26
N GLN A 347 -8.75 6.86 8.62
CA GLN A 347 -9.70 6.14 9.47
C GLN A 347 -10.73 5.34 8.66
N SER A 348 -11.18 5.88 7.52
CA SER A 348 -12.22 5.26 6.69
C SER A 348 -11.71 4.90 5.30
N PRO A 349 -11.86 3.63 4.88
CA PRO A 349 -11.42 3.18 3.57
C PRO A 349 -12.27 3.81 2.48
N SER A 350 -11.63 4.18 1.37
CA SER A 350 -12.34 4.36 0.10
C SER A 350 -12.31 3.04 -0.65
N PHE A 351 -13.47 2.41 -0.87
CA PHE A 351 -13.55 1.19 -1.67
C PHE A 351 -13.35 1.41 -3.17
N GLN A 352 -13.11 2.66 -3.59
CA GLN A 352 -12.65 2.97 -4.95
C GLN A 352 -11.12 2.87 -5.08
N GLU A 353 -10.40 2.87 -3.97
CA GLU A 353 -8.93 2.78 -3.93
C GLU A 353 -8.47 1.33 -3.95
N VAL A 354 -7.49 1.05 -4.83
CA VAL A 354 -6.91 -0.28 -5.00
C VAL A 354 -6.28 -0.83 -3.72
N HIS A 355 -5.78 0.04 -2.86
CA HIS A 355 -5.21 -0.30 -1.55
C HIS A 355 -6.25 -0.87 -0.57
N ALA A 356 -7.46 -0.31 -0.53
CA ALA A 356 -8.51 -0.81 0.34
C ALA A 356 -9.01 -2.17 -0.13
N ILE A 357 -9.16 -2.35 -1.45
CA ILE A 357 -9.51 -3.64 -2.05
C ILE A 357 -8.40 -4.66 -1.84
N GLY A 358 -7.14 -4.25 -2.01
CA GLY A 358 -5.97 -5.06 -1.70
C GLY A 358 -5.96 -5.54 -0.26
N ALA A 359 -6.23 -4.68 0.72
CA ALA A 359 -6.31 -5.06 2.13
C ALA A 359 -7.43 -6.08 2.41
N ILE A 360 -8.59 -5.98 1.73
CA ILE A 360 -9.68 -6.98 1.83
C ILE A 360 -9.24 -8.32 1.26
N ILE A 361 -8.61 -8.31 0.08
CA ILE A 361 -8.07 -9.51 -0.56
C ILE A 361 -7.00 -10.14 0.33
N ALA A 362 -6.09 -9.34 0.89
CA ALA A 362 -5.01 -9.78 1.75
C ALA A 362 -5.53 -10.59 2.95
N TYR A 363 -6.44 -9.98 3.71
CA TYR A 363 -7.07 -10.63 4.87
C TYR A 363 -7.81 -11.90 4.45
N GLY A 364 -8.72 -11.82 3.46
CA GLY A 364 -9.50 -12.98 3.04
C GLY A 364 -8.65 -14.15 2.52
N VAL A 365 -7.58 -13.88 1.76
CA VAL A 365 -6.66 -14.90 1.25
C VAL A 365 -5.84 -15.51 2.39
N ASP A 366 -5.32 -14.71 3.33
CA ASP A 366 -4.59 -15.26 4.48
C ASP A 366 -5.48 -16.20 5.30
N GLN A 367 -6.75 -15.87 5.51
CA GLN A 367 -7.68 -16.73 6.26
C GLN A 367 -7.91 -18.07 5.54
N VAL A 368 -7.97 -18.08 4.21
CA VAL A 368 -8.08 -19.31 3.41
C VAL A 368 -6.78 -20.12 3.46
N PHE A 369 -5.62 -19.46 3.36
CA PHE A 369 -4.32 -20.13 3.46
C PHE A 369 -4.12 -20.74 4.84
N GLN A 370 -4.45 -20.00 5.90
CA GLN A 370 -4.40 -20.49 7.27
C GLN A 370 -5.27 -21.73 7.47
N ALA A 371 -6.47 -21.76 6.88
CA ALA A 371 -7.37 -22.90 6.97
C ALA A 371 -6.92 -24.12 6.13
N ALA A 372 -6.02 -23.93 5.16
CA ALA A 372 -5.45 -25.00 4.35
C ALA A 372 -4.25 -25.69 5.02
N LEU A 373 -3.66 -25.09 6.06
CA LEU A 373 -2.52 -25.67 6.76
C LEU A 373 -2.96 -26.62 7.89
N PRO A 374 -2.31 -27.79 8.04
CA PRO A 374 -2.48 -28.65 9.22
C PRO A 374 -2.04 -27.92 10.49
N ALA A 375 -2.77 -28.12 11.60
CA ALA A 375 -2.43 -27.54 12.90
C ALA A 375 -1.00 -27.88 13.38
N THR A 376 -0.44 -28.99 12.92
CA THR A 376 0.92 -29.45 13.25
C THR A 376 2.04 -28.65 12.58
N GLN A 377 1.73 -27.73 11.67
CA GLN A 377 2.72 -26.91 10.95
C GLN A 377 2.91 -25.50 11.55
N SER A 378 2.44 -25.24 12.77
CA SER A 378 2.43 -23.90 13.37
C SER A 378 3.81 -23.22 13.45
N LEU A 379 4.90 -23.97 13.64
CA LEU A 379 6.26 -23.42 13.74
C LEU A 379 6.83 -22.88 12.42
N ASN A 380 6.21 -23.20 11.27
CA ASN A 380 6.62 -22.74 9.95
C ASN A 380 5.41 -22.24 9.12
N ALA A 381 4.34 -21.80 9.79
CA ALA A 381 3.08 -21.47 9.13
C ALA A 381 3.28 -20.40 8.05
N GLU A 382 4.00 -19.32 8.34
CA GLU A 382 4.25 -18.21 7.40
C GLU A 382 5.09 -18.65 6.19
N ARG A 383 6.01 -19.58 6.40
CA ARG A 383 6.83 -20.16 5.31
C ARG A 383 5.98 -21.00 4.36
N GLU A 384 5.07 -21.81 4.88
CA GLU A 384 4.14 -22.60 4.06
C GLU A 384 3.05 -21.75 3.42
N LYS A 385 2.53 -20.73 4.11
CA LYS A 385 1.62 -19.75 3.51
C LYS A 385 2.34 -18.93 2.43
N GLY A 386 3.62 -18.59 2.63
CA GLY A 386 4.49 -18.00 1.62
C GLY A 386 4.64 -18.88 0.37
N ARG A 387 4.70 -20.21 0.53
CA ARG A 387 4.69 -21.17 -0.59
C ARG A 387 3.39 -21.06 -1.40
N LEU A 388 2.23 -21.03 -0.72
CA LEU A 388 0.93 -20.84 -1.37
C LEU A 388 0.83 -19.50 -2.10
N LEU A 389 1.37 -18.44 -1.48
CA LEU A 389 1.45 -17.10 -2.03
C LEU A 389 2.25 -17.08 -3.36
N LEU A 390 3.42 -17.73 -3.41
CA LEU A 390 4.19 -17.83 -4.67
C LEU A 390 3.48 -18.63 -5.76
N VAL A 391 2.79 -19.72 -5.39
CA VAL A 391 1.96 -20.49 -6.34
C VAL A 391 0.85 -19.62 -6.93
N TRP A 392 0.23 -18.77 -6.10
CA TRP A 392 -0.78 -17.82 -6.56
C TRP A 392 -0.20 -16.82 -7.56
N ALA A 393 0.92 -16.15 -7.26
CA ALA A 393 1.57 -15.22 -8.19
C ALA A 393 1.89 -15.86 -9.56
N GLN A 394 2.44 -17.09 -9.57
CA GLN A 394 2.76 -17.82 -10.79
C GLN A 394 1.52 -18.14 -11.66
N LYS A 395 0.37 -18.38 -11.02
CA LYS A 395 -0.91 -18.63 -11.71
C LYS A 395 -1.51 -17.35 -12.26
N LEU A 396 -1.43 -16.25 -11.50
CA LEU A 396 -2.00 -14.95 -11.88
C LEU A 396 -1.51 -14.49 -13.25
N GLY A 397 -0.22 -14.66 -13.56
CA GLY A 397 0.29 -14.22 -14.86
C GLY A 397 -0.33 -14.93 -16.06
N ARG A 398 -0.63 -16.22 -15.92
CA ARG A 398 -1.33 -16.98 -16.97
C ARG A 398 -2.77 -16.51 -17.11
N VAL A 399 -3.48 -16.35 -16.00
CA VAL A 399 -4.89 -15.92 -16.01
C VAL A 399 -5.00 -14.50 -16.56
N PHE A 400 -4.14 -13.58 -16.12
CA PHE A 400 -4.16 -12.18 -16.55
C PHE A 400 -4.03 -12.03 -18.07
N ARG A 401 -3.11 -12.77 -18.71
CA ARG A 401 -2.94 -12.78 -20.18
C ARG A 401 -4.15 -13.33 -20.95
N THR A 402 -5.04 -14.05 -20.28
CA THR A 402 -6.28 -14.58 -20.87
C THR A 402 -7.49 -13.69 -20.60
N LEU A 403 -7.35 -12.66 -19.76
CA LEU A 403 -8.41 -11.67 -19.59
C LEU A 403 -8.49 -10.87 -20.90
N GLY A 404 -9.63 -10.94 -21.57
CA GLY A 404 -9.87 -10.12 -22.77
C GLY A 404 -9.76 -8.63 -22.44
N ALA A 405 -9.50 -7.80 -23.45
CA ALA A 405 -9.43 -6.34 -23.33
C ALA A 405 -10.77 -5.67 -22.95
N ASP A 406 -11.84 -6.46 -22.82
CA ASP A 406 -13.20 -5.95 -22.59
C ASP A 406 -13.36 -5.45 -21.14
N SER A 407 -13.53 -4.14 -21.01
CA SER A 407 -13.73 -3.41 -19.76
C SER A 407 -15.05 -3.73 -19.06
N SER A 408 -16.02 -4.32 -19.77
CA SER A 408 -17.31 -4.71 -19.19
C SER A 408 -17.23 -5.90 -18.21
N GLY A 409 -16.13 -6.65 -18.23
CA GLY A 409 -15.93 -7.86 -17.43
C GLY A 409 -15.37 -7.66 -16.02
N GLY A 410 -15.18 -6.43 -15.55
CA GLY A 410 -14.34 -6.12 -14.38
C GLY A 410 -14.61 -6.98 -13.13
N LYS A 411 -15.89 -7.15 -12.76
CA LYS A 411 -16.30 -7.99 -11.61
C LYS A 411 -15.91 -9.46 -11.77
N ASN A 412 -16.06 -10.01 -12.96
CA ASN A 412 -15.74 -11.42 -13.26
C ASN A 412 -14.22 -11.64 -13.36
N ASN A 413 -13.49 -10.65 -13.85
CA ASN A 413 -12.04 -10.73 -13.97
C ASN A 413 -11.35 -10.70 -12.60
N LEU A 414 -11.82 -9.85 -11.67
CA LEU A 414 -11.33 -9.88 -10.28
C LEU A 414 -11.59 -11.23 -9.61
N ALA A 415 -12.78 -11.82 -9.83
CA ALA A 415 -13.11 -13.14 -9.33
C ALA A 415 -12.12 -14.22 -9.82
N LYS A 416 -11.74 -14.19 -11.10
CA LYS A 416 -10.77 -15.14 -11.67
C LYS A 416 -9.37 -14.98 -11.04
N LEU A 417 -8.93 -13.75 -10.78
CA LEU A 417 -7.63 -13.50 -10.16
C LEU A 417 -7.58 -14.01 -8.71
N ILE A 418 -8.62 -13.75 -7.91
CA ILE A 418 -8.70 -14.24 -6.52
C ILE A 418 -8.89 -15.76 -6.46
N LEU A 419 -9.65 -16.34 -7.40
CA LEU A 419 -9.86 -17.79 -7.47
C LEU A 419 -8.54 -18.58 -7.58
N GLU A 420 -7.51 -18.02 -8.22
CA GLU A 420 -6.21 -18.70 -8.27
C GLU A 420 -5.52 -18.82 -6.91
N ALA A 421 -5.80 -17.93 -5.95
CA ALA A 421 -5.37 -18.10 -4.57
C ALA A 421 -6.09 -19.29 -3.92
N MET A 422 -7.41 -19.38 -4.14
CA MET A 422 -8.21 -20.50 -3.62
C MET A 422 -7.72 -21.84 -4.19
N LYS A 423 -7.39 -21.87 -5.49
CA LYS A 423 -6.78 -23.04 -6.17
C LYS A 423 -5.35 -23.32 -5.71
N ALA A 424 -4.61 -22.33 -5.22
CA ALA A 424 -3.32 -22.58 -4.57
C ALA A 424 -3.51 -23.31 -3.24
N ALA A 425 -4.52 -22.92 -2.46
CA ALA A 425 -4.89 -23.56 -1.19
C ALA A 425 -5.54 -24.94 -1.36
N ALA A 426 -6.23 -25.18 -2.48
CA ALA A 426 -6.91 -26.43 -2.82
C ALA A 426 -6.51 -26.92 -4.23
N PRO A 427 -5.28 -27.44 -4.42
CA PRO A 427 -4.74 -27.75 -5.74
C PRO A 427 -5.50 -28.85 -6.50
N ASN A 428 -6.24 -29.72 -5.81
CA ASN A 428 -7.11 -30.74 -6.40
C ASN A 428 -8.57 -30.25 -6.60
N GLY A 429 -8.86 -28.98 -6.33
CA GLY A 429 -10.21 -28.42 -6.39
C GLY A 429 -11.09 -28.77 -5.18
N THR A 430 -10.56 -29.44 -4.16
CA THR A 430 -11.30 -29.81 -2.94
C THR A 430 -10.70 -29.13 -1.73
N MET A 431 -11.47 -28.26 -1.09
CA MET A 431 -11.06 -27.47 0.06
C MET A 431 -11.58 -28.08 1.36
N ALA A 432 -10.78 -27.99 2.43
CA ALA A 432 -11.21 -28.36 3.77
C ALA A 432 -12.42 -27.51 4.23
N ALA A 433 -13.24 -28.05 5.13
CA ALA A 433 -14.46 -27.36 5.62
C ALA A 433 -14.17 -25.94 6.16
N ALA A 434 -13.07 -25.77 6.91
CA ALA A 434 -12.64 -24.47 7.43
C ALA A 434 -12.28 -23.49 6.30
N GLY A 435 -11.60 -23.96 5.25
CA GLY A 435 -11.30 -23.13 4.06
C GLY A 435 -12.58 -22.72 3.35
N CYS A 436 -13.54 -23.65 3.20
CA CYS A 436 -14.84 -23.33 2.62
C CYS A 436 -15.60 -22.27 3.42
N GLN A 437 -15.57 -22.36 4.74
CA GLN A 437 -16.16 -21.34 5.62
C GLN A 437 -15.47 -19.99 5.43
N ALA A 438 -14.14 -19.96 5.34
CA ALA A 438 -13.39 -18.73 5.09
C ALA A 438 -13.76 -18.09 3.73
N VAL A 439 -13.85 -18.88 2.66
CA VAL A 439 -14.28 -18.38 1.33
C VAL A 439 -15.69 -17.79 1.39
N ARG A 440 -16.64 -18.48 2.03
CA ARG A 440 -18.02 -18.01 2.16
C ARG A 440 -18.12 -16.73 2.98
N LYS A 441 -17.29 -16.59 4.01
CA LYS A 441 -17.29 -15.42 4.88
C LYS A 441 -16.66 -14.20 4.21
N TYR A 442 -15.48 -14.35 3.61
CA TYR A 442 -14.68 -13.20 3.16
C TYR A 442 -14.85 -12.87 1.68
N PHE A 443 -15.32 -13.82 0.87
CA PHE A 443 -15.64 -13.63 -0.55
C PHE A 443 -17.08 -14.05 -0.89
N PRO A 444 -18.10 -13.59 -0.12
CA PRO A 444 -19.48 -14.05 -0.28
C PRO A 444 -20.04 -13.80 -1.68
N VAL A 445 -19.60 -12.72 -2.34
CA VAL A 445 -20.03 -12.36 -3.70
C VAL A 445 -19.61 -13.37 -4.77
N TYR A 446 -18.56 -14.15 -4.52
CA TYR A 446 -18.04 -15.14 -5.48
C TYR A 446 -18.23 -16.59 -5.04
N ALA A 447 -18.41 -16.83 -3.74
CA ALA A 447 -18.42 -18.17 -3.14
C ALA A 447 -19.39 -19.13 -3.85
N THR A 448 -20.64 -18.71 -4.10
CA THR A 448 -21.65 -19.56 -4.78
C THR A 448 -21.21 -20.00 -6.17
N THR A 449 -20.61 -19.09 -6.95
CA THR A 449 -20.14 -19.38 -8.31
C THR A 449 -18.95 -20.34 -8.26
N TRP A 450 -17.96 -20.07 -7.40
CA TRP A 450 -16.78 -20.93 -7.29
C TRP A 450 -17.14 -22.34 -6.82
N PHE A 451 -18.04 -22.51 -5.84
CA PHE A 451 -18.45 -23.83 -5.35
C PHE A 451 -19.40 -24.61 -6.27
N ARG A 452 -19.91 -23.99 -7.34
CA ARG A 452 -20.69 -24.68 -8.37
C ARG A 452 -19.81 -25.32 -9.45
N GLY A 453 -18.61 -24.80 -9.67
CA GLY A 453 -17.79 -25.19 -10.83
C GLY A 453 -16.33 -25.49 -10.50
N ASP A 454 -15.64 -24.56 -9.83
CA ASP A 454 -14.17 -24.60 -9.69
C ASP A 454 -13.68 -25.25 -8.40
N LEU A 455 -14.50 -25.24 -7.34
CA LEU A 455 -14.16 -25.71 -6.00
C LEU A 455 -15.23 -26.62 -5.44
N THR A 456 -14.84 -27.53 -4.56
CA THR A 456 -15.72 -28.40 -3.77
C THR A 456 -15.32 -28.34 -2.30
N CYS A 457 -16.28 -28.59 -1.41
CA CYS A 457 -16.02 -28.66 0.03
C CYS A 457 -15.95 -30.12 0.48
N GLN A 458 -14.95 -30.45 1.28
CA GLN A 458 -14.98 -31.67 2.08
C GLN A 458 -16.18 -31.60 3.02
N GLN A 459 -16.97 -32.67 3.03
CA GLN A 459 -18.14 -32.81 3.90
C GLN A 459 -17.75 -33.07 5.34
#